data_AF-A0A519K112-F1
#
_entry.id   AF-A0A519K112-F1
#
_cell.length_a   1.000
_cell.length_b   1.000
_cell.length_c   1.000
_cell.angle_alpha   90.00
_cell.angle_beta   90.00
_cell.angle_gamma   90.00
#
_symmetry.space_group_name_H-M   'P 1'
#
loop_
_entity.id
_entity.type
_entity.pdbx_description
1 polymer ?
#
loop_
_entity_poly.entity_id
_entity_poly.type
_entity_poly.pdbx_seq_one_letter_code
_entity_poly.pdbx_strand_id
1 'polypeptide(L)'
;MKKLIAVLTLFLAFAFSANAQEGKKMSAEESAKMDATQLSQAVGLKGTQQDDFIRLFMMKYNMMNNPEATPEKKKEMARVVDAKIRASLTAEQIQILDSKPELMAKLTGSANAAATPKK
;
A
#
# COMPACT_ATOMS: atom_id res chain seq x y z
N MET A 1 -5.92 -0.65 -39.39
CA MET A 1 -5.78 -0.24 -37.98
C MET A 1 -4.89 -1.22 -37.20
N LYS A 2 -3.56 -1.11 -37.33
CA LYS A 2 -2.58 -1.92 -36.57
C LYS A 2 -1.36 -1.11 -36.08
N LYS A 3 -1.24 0.16 -36.51
CA LYS A 3 -0.06 1.00 -36.28
C LYS A 3 -0.24 2.06 -35.18
N LEU A 4 -1.43 2.16 -34.58
CA LEU A 4 -1.72 3.13 -33.50
C LEU A 4 -1.40 2.59 -32.10
N ILE A 5 -1.40 1.27 -31.89
CA ILE A 5 -1.09 0.67 -30.58
C ILE A 5 0.38 0.90 -30.21
N ALA A 6 1.29 0.87 -31.19
CA ALA A 6 2.73 1.03 -30.99
C ALA A 6 3.11 2.44 -30.50
N VAL A 7 2.39 3.48 -30.94
CA VAL A 7 2.66 4.87 -30.52
C VAL A 7 2.16 5.11 -29.09
N LEU A 8 1.05 4.48 -28.70
CA LEU A 8 0.53 4.58 -27.34
C LEU A 8 1.43 3.85 -26.33
N THR A 9 2.07 2.75 -26.73
CA THR A 9 3.03 2.02 -25.88
C THR A 9 4.33 2.80 -25.68
N LEU A 10 4.78 3.55 -26.69
CA LEU A 10 6.00 4.36 -26.60
C LEU A 10 5.84 5.55 -25.63
N PHE A 11 4.66 6.16 -25.55
CA PHE A 11 4.36 7.21 -24.56
C PHE A 11 4.16 6.67 -23.13
N LEU A 12 3.66 5.44 -22.96
CA LEU A 12 3.52 4.81 -21.64
C LEU A 12 4.88 4.44 -21.02
N ALA A 13 5.89 4.10 -21.82
CA ALA A 13 7.21 3.69 -21.32
C ALA A 13 7.96 4.84 -20.59
N PHE A 14 7.76 6.09 -21.02
CA PHE A 14 8.34 7.26 -20.36
C PHE A 14 7.58 7.69 -19.09
N ALA A 15 6.29 7.35 -18.98
CA ALA A 15 5.50 7.67 -17.78
C ALA A 15 5.94 6.85 -16.54
N PHE A 16 6.47 5.64 -16.74
CA PHE A 16 7.00 4.82 -15.65
C PHE A 16 8.44 5.18 -15.26
N SER A 17 9.18 5.88 -16.13
CA SER A 17 10.58 6.26 -15.88
C SER A 17 10.72 7.56 -15.06
N ALA A 18 9.61 8.27 -14.80
CA ALA A 18 9.60 9.51 -14.00
C ALA A 18 9.55 9.28 -12.47
N ASN A 19 9.45 8.03 -11.99
CA ASN A 19 9.47 7.73 -10.55
C ASN A 19 10.89 7.58 -9.96
N ALA A 20 11.93 7.75 -10.76
CA ALA A 20 13.33 7.66 -10.34
C ALA A 20 14.00 9.04 -10.16
N GLN A 21 13.23 10.11 -9.98
CA GLN A 21 13.78 11.42 -9.64
C GLN A 21 14.34 11.40 -8.22
N GLU A 22 15.66 11.38 -8.15
CA GLU A 22 16.54 11.35 -6.98
C GLU A 22 16.07 12.26 -5.82
N GLY A 23 16.04 11.69 -4.61
CA GLY A 23 16.52 12.39 -3.41
C GLY A 23 15.52 12.78 -2.32
N LYS A 24 14.21 12.85 -2.59
CA LYS A 24 13.22 13.15 -1.52
C LYS A 24 12.51 11.87 -1.10
N LYS A 25 12.94 11.28 0.02
CA LYS A 25 12.10 10.28 0.72
C LYS A 25 10.75 10.94 0.97
N MET A 26 9.68 10.38 0.39
CA MET A 26 8.32 10.83 0.69
C MET A 26 8.12 10.86 2.20
N SER A 27 7.45 11.89 2.69
CA SER A 27 7.07 11.97 4.09
C SER A 27 6.16 10.80 4.47
N ALA A 28 6.08 10.52 5.78
CA ALA A 28 5.15 9.52 6.30
C ALA A 28 3.70 9.84 5.92
N GLU A 29 3.35 11.12 5.87
CA GLU A 29 2.02 11.60 5.49
C GLU A 29 1.71 11.36 4.02
N GLU A 30 2.61 11.74 3.11
CA GLU A 30 2.44 11.52 1.67
C GLU A 30 2.34 10.01 1.37
N SER A 31 3.18 9.21 2.01
CA SER A 31 3.18 7.74 1.85
C SER A 31 1.88 7.12 2.37
N ALA A 32 1.37 7.61 3.49
CA ALA A 32 0.09 7.17 4.05
C ALA A 32 -1.10 7.54 3.17
N LYS A 33 -1.13 8.77 2.63
CA LYS A 33 -2.15 9.23 1.69
C LYS A 33 -2.18 8.37 0.42
N MET A 34 -1.01 8.04 -0.11
CA MET A 34 -0.88 7.16 -1.27
C MET A 34 -1.42 5.76 -0.98
N ASP A 35 -1.02 5.15 0.14
CA ASP A 35 -1.50 3.82 0.53
C ASP A 35 -3.02 3.78 0.77
N ALA A 36 -3.58 4.81 1.43
CA ALA A 36 -5.02 4.93 1.63
C ALA A 36 -5.78 5.12 0.31
N THR A 37 -5.21 5.88 -0.62
CA THR A 37 -5.77 6.05 -1.97
C THR A 37 -5.77 4.74 -2.74
N GLN A 38 -4.68 3.98 -2.69
CA GLN A 38 -4.59 2.68 -3.35
C GLN A 38 -5.57 1.66 -2.75
N LEU A 39 -5.72 1.65 -1.42
CA LEU A 39 -6.73 0.84 -0.77
C LEU A 39 -8.15 1.26 -1.19
N SER A 40 -8.43 2.57 -1.19
CA SER A 40 -9.71 3.14 -1.64
C SER A 40 -10.06 2.71 -3.06
N GLN A 41 -9.11 2.80 -3.98
CA GLN A 41 -9.27 2.35 -5.37
C GLN A 41 -9.47 0.83 -5.48
N ALA A 42 -8.83 0.04 -4.61
CA ALA A 42 -8.92 -1.42 -4.65
C ALA A 42 -10.27 -1.93 -4.12
N VAL A 43 -10.79 -1.37 -3.03
CA VAL A 43 -11.95 -1.94 -2.31
C VAL A 43 -13.16 -1.00 -2.19
N GLY A 44 -13.09 0.19 -2.78
CA GLY A 44 -14.18 1.17 -2.79
C GLY A 44 -14.54 1.67 -1.39
N LEU A 45 -13.56 2.23 -0.67
CA LEU A 45 -13.79 2.83 0.66
C LEU A 45 -14.84 3.94 0.59
N LYS A 46 -15.64 4.09 1.65
CA LYS A 46 -16.76 5.05 1.71
C LYS A 46 -16.67 5.96 2.93
N GLY A 47 -17.29 7.13 2.84
CA GLY A 47 -17.37 8.08 3.95
C GLY A 47 -15.98 8.46 4.47
N THR A 48 -15.80 8.38 5.80
CA THR A 48 -14.56 8.75 6.48
C THR A 48 -13.49 7.66 6.49
N GLN A 49 -13.76 6.48 5.90
CA GLN A 49 -12.82 5.34 5.97
C GLN A 49 -11.45 5.68 5.38
N GLN A 50 -11.39 6.47 4.30
CA GLN A 50 -10.11 6.85 3.71
C GLN A 50 -9.24 7.65 4.68
N ASP A 51 -9.83 8.60 5.43
CA ASP A 51 -9.10 9.36 6.44
C ASP A 51 -8.67 8.49 7.62
N ASP A 52 -9.49 7.52 8.02
CA ASP A 52 -9.15 6.55 9.06
C ASP A 52 -7.93 5.71 8.65
N PHE A 53 -7.88 5.28 7.38
CA PHE A 53 -6.75 4.55 6.82
C PHE A 53 -5.51 5.44 6.63
N ILE A 54 -5.67 6.72 6.30
CA ILE A 54 -4.55 7.68 6.29
C ILE A 54 -3.89 7.71 7.68
N ARG A 55 -4.67 7.84 8.75
CA ARG A 55 -4.13 7.86 10.12
C ARG A 55 -3.45 6.54 10.50
N LEU A 56 -4.05 5.41 10.13
CA LEU A 56 -3.44 4.09 10.34
C LEU A 56 -2.08 3.97 9.63
N PHE A 57 -2.01 4.37 8.36
CA PHE A 57 -0.78 4.27 7.59
C PHE A 57 0.27 5.30 8.01
N MET A 58 -0.13 6.48 8.50
CA MET A 58 0.80 7.42 9.13
C MET A 58 1.46 6.79 10.36
N MET A 59 0.68 6.13 11.23
CA MET A 59 1.22 5.41 12.39
C MET A 59 2.21 4.32 11.97
N LYS A 60 1.88 3.56 10.91
CA LYS A 60 2.81 2.58 10.30
C LYS A 60 4.11 3.25 9.86
N TYR A 61 4.06 4.26 9.00
CA TYR A 61 5.26 4.89 8.46
C TYR A 61 6.12 5.54 9.55
N ASN A 62 5.50 6.15 10.56
CA ASN A 62 6.23 6.70 11.70
C ASN A 62 7.03 5.61 12.46
N MET A 63 6.45 4.43 12.67
CA MET A 63 7.16 3.30 13.30
C MET A 63 8.22 2.70 12.38
N MET A 64 7.91 2.51 11.10
CA MET A 64 8.83 1.88 10.14
C MET A 64 10.05 2.76 9.85
N ASN A 65 9.85 4.07 9.83
CA ASN A 65 10.90 5.07 9.60
C ASN A 65 11.60 5.50 10.89
N ASN A 66 11.13 5.08 12.07
CA ASN A 66 11.80 5.38 13.32
C ASN A 66 13.17 4.66 13.37
N PRO A 67 14.29 5.39 13.47
CA PRO A 67 15.63 4.80 13.55
C PRO A 67 15.86 4.01 14.85
N GLU A 68 15.11 4.29 15.91
CA GLU A 68 15.20 3.62 17.22
C GLU A 68 14.28 2.40 17.35
N ALA A 69 13.42 2.14 16.35
CA ALA A 69 12.50 1.01 16.38
C ALA A 69 13.24 -0.30 16.08
N THR A 70 13.15 -1.26 17.00
CA THR A 70 13.69 -2.60 16.80
C THR A 70 12.94 -3.36 15.70
N PRO A 71 13.56 -4.38 15.08
CA PRO A 71 12.88 -5.23 14.11
C PRO A 71 11.59 -5.85 14.64
N GLU A 72 11.55 -6.22 15.92
CA GLU A 72 10.37 -6.81 16.58
C GLU A 72 9.24 -5.80 16.70
N LYS A 73 9.54 -4.53 17.03
CA LYS A 73 8.53 -3.46 17.07
C LYS A 73 7.94 -3.20 15.68
N LYS A 74 8.76 -3.24 14.64
CA LYS A 74 8.30 -3.10 13.24
C LYS A 74 7.45 -4.29 12.81
N LYS A 75 7.84 -5.51 13.18
CA LYS A 75 7.05 -6.73 12.94
C LYS A 75 5.69 -6.67 13.66
N GLU A 76 5.66 -6.25 14.92
CA GLU A 76 4.41 -6.10 15.66
C GLU A 76 3.52 -5.02 15.04
N MET A 77 4.10 -3.89 14.59
CA MET A 77 3.35 -2.88 13.86
C MET A 77 2.72 -3.44 12.58
N ALA A 78 3.45 -4.25 11.81
CA ALA A 78 2.89 -4.89 10.63
C ALA A 78 1.69 -5.79 10.97
N ARG A 79 1.78 -6.57 12.05
CA ARG A 79 0.68 -7.41 12.57
C ARG A 79 -0.52 -6.57 13.02
N VAL A 80 -0.29 -5.47 13.72
CA VAL A 80 -1.34 -4.55 14.18
C VAL A 80 -2.05 -3.88 13.00
N VAL A 81 -1.30 -3.46 11.97
CA VAL A 81 -1.87 -2.86 10.76
C VAL A 81 -2.70 -3.89 9.99
N ASP A 82 -2.21 -5.11 9.81
CA ASP A 82 -2.97 -6.21 9.18
C ASP A 82 -4.30 -6.47 9.92
N ALA A 83 -4.24 -6.63 11.24
CA ALA A 83 -5.43 -6.87 12.05
C ALA A 83 -6.45 -5.72 11.94
N LYS A 84 -5.99 -4.47 11.92
CA LYS A 84 -6.86 -3.29 11.78
C LYS A 84 -7.48 -3.19 10.39
N ILE A 85 -6.74 -3.49 9.32
CA ILE A 85 -7.30 -3.58 7.97
C ILE A 85 -8.41 -4.63 7.95
N ARG A 86 -8.14 -5.82 8.48
CA ARG A 86 -9.09 -6.94 8.52
C ARG A 86 -10.34 -6.65 9.36
N ALA A 87 -10.21 -5.88 10.43
CA ALA A 87 -11.32 -5.48 11.28
C ALA A 87 -12.17 -4.33 10.70
N SER A 88 -11.60 -3.49 9.84
CA SER A 88 -12.26 -2.28 9.33
C SER A 88 -12.97 -2.47 7.98
N LEU A 89 -12.71 -3.57 7.28
CA LEU A 89 -13.26 -3.86 5.95
C LEU A 89 -14.32 -4.96 6.00
N THR A 90 -15.24 -4.97 5.03
CA THR A 90 -16.19 -6.07 4.89
C THR A 90 -15.52 -7.35 4.38
N ALA A 91 -16.21 -8.49 4.49
CA ALA A 91 -15.70 -9.76 3.99
C ALA A 91 -15.37 -9.71 2.49
N GLU A 92 -16.22 -9.05 1.70
CA GLU A 92 -16.04 -8.88 0.25
C GLU A 92 -14.80 -8.02 -0.05
N GLN A 93 -14.63 -6.92 0.69
CA GLN A 93 -13.46 -6.04 0.55
C GLN A 93 -12.17 -6.77 0.93
N ILE A 94 -12.21 -7.61 1.96
CA ILE A 94 -11.07 -8.45 2.34
C ILE A 94 -10.76 -9.50 1.29
N GLN A 95 -11.75 -10.13 0.66
CA GLN A 95 -11.51 -11.06 -0.43
C GLN A 95 -10.83 -10.37 -1.63
N ILE A 96 -11.29 -9.16 -1.98
CA ILE A 96 -10.65 -8.35 -3.03
C ILE A 96 -9.20 -8.04 -2.66
N LEU A 97 -8.93 -7.66 -1.40
CA LEU A 97 -7.58 -7.33 -0.96
C LEU A 97 -6.66 -8.55 -0.86
N ASP A 98 -7.17 -9.70 -0.38
CA ASP A 98 -6.45 -10.97 -0.34
C ASP A 98 -6.07 -11.46 -1.76
N SER A 99 -6.85 -11.09 -2.79
CA SER A 99 -6.50 -11.36 -4.19
C SER A 99 -5.35 -10.49 -4.72
N LYS A 100 -4.88 -9.51 -3.93
CA LYS A 100 -3.81 -8.55 -4.26
C LYS A 100 -2.68 -8.62 -3.21
N PRO A 101 -1.93 -9.74 -3.15
CA PRO A 101 -0.95 -9.98 -2.09
C PRO A 101 0.15 -8.91 -2.02
N GLU A 102 0.55 -8.35 -3.16
CA GLU A 102 1.54 -7.26 -3.22
C GLU A 102 1.02 -5.97 -2.57
N LEU A 103 -0.25 -5.63 -2.82
CA LEU A 103 -0.89 -4.49 -2.16
C LEU A 103 -0.96 -4.72 -0.66
N MET A 104 -1.38 -5.91 -0.23
CA MET A 104 -1.45 -6.25 1.20
C MET A 104 -0.08 -6.19 1.90
N ALA A 105 0.97 -6.69 1.24
CA ALA A 105 2.35 -6.59 1.72
C ALA A 105 2.75 -5.12 1.95
N LYS A 106 2.46 -4.26 0.95
CA LYS A 106 2.75 -2.83 1.01
C LYS A 106 1.97 -2.11 2.12
N LEU A 107 0.66 -2.37 2.22
CA LEU A 107 -0.20 -1.72 3.21
C LEU A 107 0.22 -2.06 4.64
N THR A 108 0.63 -3.30 4.89
CA THR A 108 1.09 -3.76 6.22
C THR A 108 2.55 -3.39 6.52
N GLY A 109 3.36 -3.08 5.50
CA GLY A 109 4.81 -2.89 5.66
C GLY A 109 5.55 -4.21 5.88
N SER A 110 4.92 -5.34 5.53
CA SER A 110 5.56 -6.65 5.55
C SER A 110 6.39 -6.80 4.28
N ALA A 111 7.71 -6.84 4.41
CA ALA A 111 8.62 -7.06 3.27
C ALA A 111 8.46 -8.44 2.58
N ASN A 112 7.52 -9.29 3.02
CA ASN A 112 7.44 -10.68 2.58
C ASN A 112 6.05 -11.35 2.70
N ALA A 113 4.93 -10.66 2.42
CA ALA A 113 3.60 -11.31 2.46
C ALA A 113 3.29 -12.20 1.24
N ALA A 114 4.23 -12.38 0.31
CA ALA A 114 4.12 -13.34 -0.80
C ALA A 114 4.48 -14.79 -0.39
N ALA A 115 4.87 -15.05 0.87
CA ALA A 115 5.46 -16.33 1.28
C ALA A 115 4.64 -17.17 2.28
N THR A 116 3.33 -16.94 2.42
CA THR A 116 2.46 -17.86 3.17
C THR A 116 1.40 -18.46 2.26
N PRO A 117 1.60 -19.70 1.76
CA PRO A 117 0.50 -20.44 1.18
C PRO A 117 -0.54 -20.67 2.28
N LYS A 118 -1.79 -20.30 2.01
CA LYS A 118 -2.94 -20.74 2.80
C LYS A 118 -2.88 -22.27 2.84
N LYS A 119 -2.65 -22.84 4.03
CA LYS A 119 -2.80 -24.28 4.27
C LYS A 119 -4.28 -24.64 4.32
#